data_AF-A0A2A2Q1S3-F1
#
_entry.id   AF-A0A2A2Q1S3-F1
#
_cell.length_a   1.000
_cell.length_b   1.000
_cell.length_c   1.000
_cell.angle_alpha   90.00
_cell.angle_beta   90.00
_cell.angle_gamma   90.00
#
_symmetry.space_group_name_H-M   'P 1'
#
loop_
_entity.id
_entity.type
_entity.pdbx_description
1 polymer ?
#
loop_
_entity_poly.entity_id
_entity_poly.type
_entity_poly.pdbx_seq_one_letter_code
_entity_poly.pdbx_strand_id
1 'polypeptide(L)' 'MSKRTLIAAYFVLLFALHQDSWWRGDATLVLGVLPVSVAYHVGWTLLVAFGWWLVGRFCWPRNLAAEDAPPPRPPQ' A
#
# COMPACT_ATOMS: atom_id res chain seq x y z
N MET A 1 -13.70 16.14 -5.72
CA MET A 1 -12.41 15.40 -5.75
C MET A 1 -12.58 14.18 -6.64
N SER A 2 -11.73 13.99 -7.66
CA SER A 2 -11.77 12.78 -8.50
C SER A 2 -11.18 11.58 -7.75
N LYS A 3 -11.66 10.36 -8.04
CA LYS A 3 -11.11 9.11 -7.48
C LYS A 3 -9.59 9.02 -7.69
N ARG A 4 -9.11 9.46 -8.87
CA ARG A 4 -7.69 9.51 -9.19
C ARG A 4 -6.92 10.48 -8.29
N THR A 5 -7.49 11.63 -7.97
CA THR A 5 -6.90 12.61 -7.04
C THR A 5 -6.78 12.04 -5.64
N LEU A 6 -7.78 11.30 -5.15
CA LEU A 6 -7.72 10.65 -3.84
C LEU A 6 -6.63 9.56 -3.79
N ILE A 7 -6.51 8.76 -4.84
CA ILE A 7 -5.46 7.73 -4.95
C ILE A 7 -4.07 8.38 -5.00
N ALA A 8 -3.89 9.42 -5.81
CA ALA A 8 -2.63 10.15 -5.88
C ALA A 8 -2.28 10.79 -4.53
N ALA A 9 -3.24 11.44 -3.88
CA ALA A 9 -3.06 12.02 -2.54
C ALA A 9 -2.69 10.95 -1.51
N TYR A 10 -3.31 9.77 -1.57
CA TYR A 10 -2.94 8.64 -0.72
C TYR A 10 -1.49 8.22 -0.92
N PHE A 11 -1.02 8.05 -2.17
CA PHE A 11 0.37 7.68 -2.43
C PHE A 11 1.38 8.78 -2.07
N VAL A 12 1.04 10.06 -2.25
CA VAL A 12 1.88 11.19 -1.82
C VAL A 12 1.99 11.26 -0.30
N LEU A 13 0.86 11.11 0.40
CA LEU A 13 0.84 10.95 1.85
C LEU A 13 1.68 9.74 2.26
N LEU A 14 1.58 8.66 1.48
CA LEU A 14 2.36 7.47 1.75
C LEU A 14 3.88 7.79 1.67
N PHE A 15 4.30 8.38 0.56
CA PHE A 15 5.69 8.75 0.35
C PHE A 15 6.27 9.68 1.43
N ALA A 16 5.49 10.66 1.89
CA ALA A 16 5.92 11.62 2.90
C ALA A 16 6.13 10.97 4.28
N LEU A 17 5.17 10.17 4.73
CA LEU A 17 5.26 9.48 6.03
C LEU A 17 6.30 8.35 6.01
N HIS A 18 6.69 7.82 4.85
CA HIS A 18 7.75 6.82 4.79
C HIS A 18 9.15 7.36 5.12
N GLN A 19 9.36 8.68 5.06
CA GLN A 19 10.69 9.26 5.25
C GLN A 19 11.23 9.00 6.67
N ASP A 20 12.49 8.57 6.77
CA ASP A 20 13.15 8.28 8.05
C ASP A 20 13.53 9.55 8.85
N SER A 21 12.95 10.71 8.54
CA SER A 21 13.35 12.00 9.14
C SER A 21 12.57 12.40 10.38
N TRP A 22 11.39 11.82 10.63
CA TRP A 22 10.45 12.28 11.66
C TRP A 22 10.95 12.10 13.09
N TRP A 23 11.66 10.99 13.35
CA TRP A 23 12.13 10.61 14.68
C TRP A 23 13.66 10.44 14.71
N ARG A 24 14.39 11.14 13.84
CA ARG A 24 15.86 11.08 13.83
C ARG A 24 16.40 11.58 15.16
N GLY A 25 17.21 10.75 15.81
CA GLY A 25 17.86 11.08 17.08
C GLY A 25 17.00 10.91 18.32
N ASP A 26 15.75 10.44 18.19
CA ASP A 26 14.89 10.12 19.33
C ASP A 26 15.05 8.65 19.73
N ALA A 27 15.66 8.42 20.89
CA ALA A 27 15.88 7.09 21.45
C ALA A 27 14.77 6.65 22.43
N THR A 28 13.67 7.40 22.52
CA THR A 28 12.54 7.07 23.41
C THR A 28 12.02 5.67 23.08
N LEU A 29 11.93 4.83 24.11
CA LEU A 29 11.45 3.46 23.97
C LEU A 29 9.93 3.40 24.14
N VAL A 30 9.25 2.87 23.13
CA VAL A 30 7.83 2.51 23.19
C VAL A 30 7.69 1.18 23.93
N LEU A 31 6.82 1.14 24.95
CA LEU A 31 6.63 -0.01 25.85
C LEU A 31 7.91 -0.50 26.55
N GLY A 32 8.98 0.31 26.56
CA GLY A 32 10.28 -0.07 27.10
C GLY A 32 11.07 -1.08 26.25
N VAL A 33 10.62 -1.40 25.02
CA VAL A 33 11.23 -2.47 24.21
C VAL A 33 11.84 -1.97 22.90
N LEU A 34 11.18 -1.03 22.21
CA LEU A 34 11.59 -0.61 20.86
C LEU A 34 11.74 0.91 20.72
N PRO A 35 12.74 1.41 19.98
CA PRO A 35 12.84 2.84 19.68
C PRO A 35 11.59 3.36 18.96
N VAL A 36 11.19 4.60 19.26
CA VAL A 36 10.03 5.26 18.66
C VAL A 36 10.13 5.34 17.15
N SER A 37 11.33 5.52 16.60
CA SER A 37 11.58 5.48 15.16
C SER A 37 11.18 4.14 14.55
N VAL A 38 11.51 3.02 15.20
CA VAL A 38 11.12 1.68 14.75
C VAL A 38 9.62 1.46 14.91
N ALA A 39 9.04 1.88 16.04
CA ALA A 39 7.60 1.75 16.30
C ALA A 39 6.78 2.49 15.23
N TYR A 40 7.23 3.68 14.85
CA TYR A 40 6.66 4.48 13.76
C TYR A 40 6.70 3.71 12.43
N HIS A 41 7.85 3.12 12.07
CA HIS A 41 7.99 2.35 10.84
C HIS A 41 7.14 1.07 10.84
N VAL A 42 6.95 0.42 11.99
CA VAL A 42 6.02 -0.73 12.09
C VAL A 42 4.59 -0.29 11.81
N GLY A 43 4.12 0.78 12.46
CA GLY A 43 2.79 1.35 12.20
C GLY A 43 2.62 1.75 10.73
N TRP A 44 3.67 2.30 10.14
CA TRP A 44 3.72 2.61 8.72
C TRP A 44 3.52 1.40 7.81
N THR A 45 4.29 0.33 8.04
CA THR A 45 4.19 -0.91 7.26
C THR A 45 2.78 -1.51 7.36
N LEU A 46 2.16 -1.47 8.54
CA LEU A 46 0.78 -1.94 8.72
C LEU A 46 -0.23 -1.12 7.91
N LEU A 47 -0.09 0.21 7.88
CA LEU A 47 -0.94 1.08 7.07
C LEU A 47 -0.83 0.77 5.58
N VAL A 48 0.39 0.56 5.08
CA VAL A 48 0.64 0.20 3.67
C VAL A 48 0.10 -1.19 3.35
N ALA A 49 0.32 -2.18 4.23
CA ALA A 49 -0.21 -3.53 4.06
C ALA A 49 -1.74 -3.54 4.02
N PHE A 50 -2.40 -2.75 4.88
CA PHE A 50 -3.85 -2.58 4.84
C PHE A 50 -4.33 -1.94 3.53
N GLY A 51 -3.62 -0.92 3.03
CA GLY A 51 -3.88 -0.33 1.72
C GLY A 51 -3.82 -1.36 0.60
N TRP A 52 -2.78 -2.21 0.58
CA TRP A 52 -2.65 -3.29 -0.39
C TRP A 52 -3.74 -4.36 -0.26
N TRP A 53 -4.14 -4.69 0.96
CA TRP A 53 -5.27 -5.59 1.19
C TRP A 53 -6.57 -5.03 0.58
N LEU A 54 -6.84 -3.74 0.73
CA LEU A 54 -7.98 -3.08 0.08
C LEU A 54 -7.87 -3.13 -1.46
N VAL A 55 -6.68 -2.86 -2.02
CA VAL A 55 -6.44 -2.96 -3.47
C VAL A 55 -6.72 -4.38 -3.96
N GLY A 56 -6.18 -5.40 -3.29
CA GLY A 56 -6.46 -6.80 -3.62
C GLY A 56 -7.94 -7.15 -3.51
N ARG A 57 -8.64 -6.60 -2.51
CA ARG A 57 -10.05 -6.91 -2.25
C ARG A 57 -11.04 -6.23 -3.20
N PHE A 58 -10.74 -5.01 -3.66
CA PHE A 58 -11.67 -4.14 -4.37
C PHE A 58 -11.23 -3.77 -5.80
N CYS A 59 -9.94 -3.72 -6.07
CA CYS A 59 -9.39 -3.29 -7.36
C CYS A 59 -8.84 -4.45 -8.19
N TRP A 60 -8.53 -5.60 -7.57
CA TRP A 60 -8.00 -6.74 -8.31
C TRP A 60 -9.07 -7.37 -9.22
N PRO A 61 -8.79 -7.55 -10.52
CA PRO A 61 -9.74 -8.11 -11.47
C PRO A 61 -10.01 -9.60 -11.16
N ARG A 62 -11.30 -9.99 -11.27
CA ARG A 62 -11.75 -11.36 -10.93
C ARG A 62 -11.76 -12.33 -12.11
N ASN A 63 -11.80 -11.82 -13.34
CA ASN A 63 -11.91 -12.61 -14.57
C ASN A 63 -10.64 -12.55 -15.43
N LEU A 64 -9.50 -12.87 -14.83
CA LEU A 64 -8.21 -12.89 -15.53
C LEU A 64 -8.22 -13.82 -16.76
N ALA A 65 -8.93 -14.95 -16.67
CA ALA A 65 -8.94 -15.97 -17.73
C ALA A 65 -9.70 -15.58 -19.01
N ALA A 66 -10.62 -14.61 -18.96
CA ALA A 66 -11.42 -14.23 -20.12
C ALA A 66 -10.70 -13.20 -21.02
N GLU A 67 -9.75 -12.45 -20.46
CA GLU A 67 -8.99 -11.42 -21.17
C GLU A 67 -7.83 -12.02 -21.99
N ASP A 68 -7.26 -13.15 -21.54
CA ASP A 68 -6.13 -13.83 -22.18
C ASP A 68 -6.55 -14.96 -23.16
N ALA A 69 -7.85 -15.15 -23.40
CA ALA A 69 -8.32 -16.22 -24.27
C ALA A 69 -7.95 -15.94 -25.74
N PRO A 70 -7.27 -16.86 -26.44
CA PRO A 70 -7.00 -16.70 -27.86
C PRO A 70 -8.32 -16.58 -28.65
N PRO A 71 -8.34 -15.84 -29.77
CA PRO A 71 -9.55 -15.70 -30.58
C PRO A 71 -10.09 -17.07 -31.00
N PRO A 72 -11.42 -17.22 -31.15
CA PRO A 72 -12.04 -18.50 -31.49
C PRO A 72 -11.45 -19.04 -32.80
N ARG A 73 -11.10 -20.32 -32.79
CA ARG A 73 -10.52 -20.99 -33.95
C ARG A 73 -11.57 -21.06 -35.07
N PRO A 74 -11.23 -20.78 -36.34
CA PRO A 74 -12.16 -20.96 -37.45
C PRO A 74 -12.60 -22.43 -37.56
N PRO A 75 -13.82 -22.68 -38.08
CA PRO A 75 -14.31 -24.04 -38.32
C PRO A 75 -13.40 -24.77 -39.31
N GLN A 76 -13.15 -26.07 -39.06
CA GLN A 76 -12.39 -26.96 -39.95
C GLN A 76 -13.27 -27.50 -41.07
#